data_AF-A0AA42LHS4-F1
#
_entry.id   AF-A0AA42LHS4-F1
#
_cell.length_a   1.000
_cell.length_b   1.000
_cell.length_c   1.000
_cell.angle_alpha   90.00
_cell.angle_beta   90.00
_cell.angle_gamma   90.00
#
_symmetry.space_group_name_H-M   'P 1'
#
loop_
_entity.id
_entity.type
_entity.pdbx_description
1 polymer ?
#
loop_
_entity_poly.entity_id
_entity_poly.type
_entity_poly.pdbx_seq_one_letter_code
_entity_poly.pdbx_strand_id
1 'polypeptide(L)'
;MRNSFPLLAYLNTPIRYYYFYLVPLGLALLVVSFDVHFQGMFPSTIASNLSSPHKFLNDFFGICTFICIVIIFINYFRVQLNRQQIQHIKQHYAKLNTQQRSMFNPLGLLFFIFMLLFFCLSWFLISDEIPYTDSSTKKGATMVYLKGFAHPYISAVVNSLHYALTVLFALMIPYIFNVRKFT
;
A
#
# COMPACT_ATOMS: atom_id res chain seq x y z
N MET A 1 -14.52 15.76 20.09
CA MET A 1 -13.86 14.47 19.78
C MET A 1 -14.31 14.03 18.40
N ARG A 2 -13.39 13.89 17.45
CA ARG A 2 -13.71 13.75 16.02
C ARG A 2 -14.10 12.29 15.74
N ASN A 3 -15.30 12.08 15.18
CA ASN A 3 -15.78 10.80 14.67
C ASN A 3 -14.84 10.28 13.58
N SER A 4 -13.77 9.58 13.95
CA SER A 4 -12.94 8.88 12.99
C SER A 4 -13.61 7.56 12.63
N PHE A 5 -13.72 7.29 11.32
CA PHE A 5 -14.14 6.00 10.79
C PHE A 5 -13.37 4.87 11.51
N PRO A 6 -13.96 3.72 11.82
CA PRO A 6 -13.31 2.67 12.58
C PRO A 6 -12.07 2.09 11.87
N LEU A 7 -12.05 2.15 10.53
CA LEU A 7 -10.86 1.89 9.72
C LEU A 7 -9.70 2.87 10.03
N LEU A 8 -10.03 4.14 10.32
CA LEU A 8 -9.07 5.18 10.70
C LEU A 8 -8.68 5.14 12.19
N ALA A 9 -9.34 4.35 13.04
CA ALA A 9 -8.96 4.25 14.45
C ALA A 9 -7.53 3.70 14.61
N TYR A 10 -7.18 2.69 13.81
CA TYR A 10 -5.83 2.10 13.73
C TYR A 10 -4.79 3.00 13.07
N LEU A 11 -5.25 4.08 12.44
CA LEU A 11 -4.44 5.07 11.73
C LEU A 11 -4.30 6.40 12.46
N ASN A 12 -5.04 6.62 13.55
CA ASN A 12 -5.09 7.90 14.28
C ASN A 12 -4.35 7.89 15.61
N THR A 13 -3.69 6.78 15.95
CA THR A 13 -2.89 6.63 17.16
C THR A 13 -1.52 6.09 16.74
N PRO A 14 -0.43 6.88 16.64
CA PRO A 14 -0.19 8.28 17.06
C PRO A 14 0.06 9.31 15.93
N ILE A 15 0.11 8.89 14.66
CA ILE A 15 0.43 9.76 13.50
C ILE A 15 -0.65 9.55 12.44
N ARG A 16 -1.27 10.64 11.97
CA ARG A 16 -2.37 10.57 10.99
C ARG A 16 -1.89 9.95 9.66
N TYR A 17 -2.70 9.06 9.08
CA TYR A 17 -2.41 8.34 7.83
C TYR A 17 -1.86 9.19 6.68
N TYR A 18 -2.32 10.44 6.55
CA TYR A 18 -1.82 11.31 5.49
C TYR A 18 -0.32 11.59 5.61
N TYR A 19 0.28 11.56 6.81
CA TYR A 19 1.73 11.70 6.95
C TYR A 19 2.45 10.47 6.41
N PHE A 20 1.90 9.28 6.58
CA PHE A 20 2.45 8.06 5.99
C PHE A 20 2.38 8.04 4.47
N TYR A 21 1.55 8.87 3.84
CA TYR A 21 1.52 9.04 2.39
C TYR A 21 2.34 10.25 1.90
N LEU A 22 2.06 11.43 2.47
CA LEU A 22 2.64 12.70 2.03
C LEU A 22 4.14 12.79 2.35
N VAL A 23 4.60 12.23 3.47
CA VAL A 23 6.04 12.28 3.82
C VAL A 23 6.86 11.42 2.86
N PRO A 24 6.53 10.14 2.61
CA PRO A 24 7.24 9.37 1.58
C PRO A 24 7.16 9.99 0.20
N LEU A 25 5.98 10.48 -0.22
CA LEU A 25 5.85 11.14 -1.51
C LEU A 25 6.72 12.40 -1.61
N GLY A 26 6.72 13.26 -0.59
CA GLY A 26 7.52 14.48 -0.56
C GLY A 26 9.03 14.18 -0.61
N LEU A 27 9.49 13.17 0.14
CA LEU A 27 10.87 12.71 0.11
C LEU A 27 11.24 12.13 -1.27
N ALA A 28 10.37 11.31 -1.85
CA ALA A 28 10.59 10.75 -3.17
C ALA A 28 10.72 11.85 -4.24
N LEU A 29 9.81 12.82 -4.24
CA LEU A 29 9.84 13.97 -5.14
C LEU A 29 11.11 14.80 -4.98
N LEU A 30 11.54 15.04 -3.73
CA LEU A 30 12.79 15.74 -3.45
C LEU A 30 13.98 14.98 -4.01
N VAL A 31 14.09 13.68 -3.77
CA VAL A 31 15.23 12.88 -4.23
C VAL A 31 15.29 12.80 -5.76
N VAL A 32 14.16 12.63 -6.45
CA VAL A 32 14.17 12.61 -7.93
C VAL A 32 14.40 13.99 -8.56
N SER A 33 14.35 15.07 -7.78
CA SER A 33 14.79 16.40 -8.22
C SER A 33 16.32 16.55 -8.23
N PHE A 34 17.06 15.64 -7.59
CA PHE A 34 18.52 15.63 -7.59
C PHE A 34 19.07 14.44 -8.40
N ASP A 35 20.22 14.64 -9.06
CA ASP A 35 20.94 13.57 -9.75
C ASP A 35 21.71 12.67 -8.76
N VAL A 36 20.97 12.01 -7.87
CA VAL A 36 21.54 11.03 -6.93
C VAL A 36 21.79 9.72 -7.67
N HIS A 37 23.01 9.19 -7.54
CA HIS A 37 23.34 7.85 -8.02
C HIS A 37 22.93 6.80 -6.98
N PHE A 38 22.06 5.87 -7.37
CA PHE A 38 21.51 4.82 -6.55
C PHE A 38 21.55 3.49 -7.30
N GLN A 39 22.22 2.50 -6.71
CA GLN A 39 22.48 1.21 -7.35
C GLN A 39 21.36 0.17 -7.14
N GLY A 40 20.48 0.40 -6.15
CA GLY A 40 19.52 -0.60 -5.68
C GLY A 40 19.90 -1.15 -4.30
N MET A 41 18.88 -1.61 -3.57
CA MET A 41 18.95 -2.30 -2.29
C MET A 41 18.39 -3.73 -2.40
N PHE A 42 17.30 -3.93 -3.13
CA PHE A 42 16.76 -5.27 -3.36
C PHE A 42 17.54 -6.00 -4.45
N PRO A 43 17.74 -7.34 -4.35
CA PRO A 43 18.48 -8.11 -5.36
C PRO A 43 17.94 -7.92 -6.79
N SER A 44 16.62 -7.88 -6.96
CA SER A 44 15.98 -7.62 -8.25
C SER A 44 16.30 -6.23 -8.79
N THR A 45 16.35 -5.22 -7.92
CA THR A 45 16.65 -3.83 -8.30
C THR A 45 18.12 -3.64 -8.64
N ILE A 46 19.01 -4.29 -7.89
CA ILE A 46 20.46 -4.28 -8.15
C ILE A 46 20.73 -4.88 -9.54
N ALA A 47 20.11 -6.02 -9.84
CA ALA A 47 20.26 -6.71 -11.12
C ALA A 47 19.57 -6.00 -12.30
N SER A 48 18.60 -5.12 -12.03
CA SER A 48 17.86 -4.40 -13.07
C SER A 48 18.71 -3.37 -13.81
N ASN A 49 18.35 -3.11 -15.07
CA ASN A 49 18.94 -2.07 -15.92
C ASN A 49 18.18 -0.74 -15.86
N LEU A 50 17.23 -0.60 -14.93
CA LEU A 50 16.49 0.64 -14.70
C LEU A 50 17.42 1.82 -14.37
N SER A 51 16.99 3.03 -14.69
CA SER A 51 17.75 4.23 -14.31
C SER A 51 17.77 4.44 -12.79
N SER A 52 18.80 5.13 -12.29
CA SER A 52 19.00 5.39 -10.87
C SER A 52 17.75 5.91 -10.13
N PRO A 53 17.00 6.92 -10.65
CA PRO A 53 15.76 7.37 -10.02
C PRO A 53 14.71 6.27 -9.90
N HIS A 54 14.55 5.41 -10.91
CA HIS A 54 13.55 4.34 -10.89
C HIS A 54 13.91 3.22 -9.91
N LYS A 55 15.19 2.87 -9.83
CA LYS A 55 15.71 1.96 -8.80
C LYS A 55 15.43 2.49 -7.41
N PHE A 56 15.72 3.78 -7.18
CA PHE A 56 15.43 4.43 -5.90
C PHE A 56 13.94 4.39 -5.57
N LEU A 57 13.08 4.79 -6.51
CA LEU A 57 11.63 4.85 -6.28
C LEU A 57 11.05 3.47 -5.95
N ASN A 58 11.46 2.42 -6.66
CA ASN A 58 10.97 1.06 -6.38
C ASN A 58 11.34 0.62 -4.96
N ASP A 59 12.61 0.77 -4.58
CA ASP A 59 13.10 0.26 -3.30
C ASP A 59 12.61 1.13 -2.14
N PHE A 60 12.61 2.45 -2.31
CA PHE A 60 12.11 3.38 -1.31
C PHE A 60 10.64 3.11 -0.97
N PHE A 61 9.76 2.99 -1.97
CA PHE A 61 8.35 2.70 -1.72
C PHE A 61 8.11 1.25 -1.28
N GLY A 62 8.92 0.29 -1.74
CA GLY A 62 8.90 -1.09 -1.21
C GLY A 62 9.21 -1.13 0.29
N ILE A 63 10.30 -0.48 0.72
CA ILE A 63 10.68 -0.37 2.14
C ILE A 63 9.58 0.35 2.94
N CYS A 64 9.07 1.49 2.44
CA CYS A 64 7.96 2.20 3.09
C CYS A 64 6.73 1.30 3.27
N THR A 65 6.42 0.47 2.27
CA THR A 65 5.33 -0.51 2.31
C THR A 65 5.53 -1.48 3.48
N PHE A 66 6.69 -2.14 3.57
CA PHE A 66 6.94 -3.13 4.62
C PHE A 66 6.93 -2.52 6.01
N ILE A 67 7.56 -1.35 6.20
CA ILE A 67 7.55 -0.63 7.48
C ILE A 67 6.11 -0.30 7.89
N CYS A 68 5.29 0.21 6.97
CA CYS A 68 3.90 0.56 7.29
C CYS A 68 3.05 -0.66 7.62
N ILE A 69 3.20 -1.78 6.90
CA ILE A 69 2.52 -3.03 7.21
C ILE A 69 2.87 -3.48 8.63
N VAL A 70 4.16 -3.51 8.98
CA VAL A 70 4.62 -3.90 10.33
C VAL A 70 4.00 -2.99 11.40
N ILE A 71 4.03 -1.67 11.20
CA ILE A 71 3.43 -0.70 12.14
C ILE A 71 1.92 -0.94 12.31
N ILE A 72 1.19 -1.21 11.22
CA ILE A 72 -0.25 -1.50 11.27
C ILE A 72 -0.54 -2.70 12.15
N PHE A 73 0.18 -3.81 11.96
CA PHE A 73 -0.03 -5.02 12.76
C PHE A 73 0.39 -4.84 14.21
N ILE A 74 1.53 -4.17 14.48
CA ILE A 74 1.93 -3.82 15.85
C ILE A 74 0.84 -2.99 16.54
N ASN A 75 0.31 -1.98 15.87
CA ASN A 75 -0.76 -1.14 16.41
C ASN A 75 -2.04 -1.94 16.66
N TYR A 76 -2.40 -2.86 15.78
CA TYR A 76 -3.55 -3.74 15.98
C TYR A 76 -3.43 -4.58 17.26
N PHE A 77 -2.25 -5.13 17.56
CA PHE A 77 -2.04 -5.92 18.78
C PHE A 77 -1.93 -5.08 20.05
N ARG A 78 -1.39 -3.86 19.97
CA ARG A 78 -1.18 -3.00 21.15
C ARG A 78 -2.37 -2.13 21.51
N VAL A 79 -3.12 -1.63 20.52
CA VAL A 79 -4.20 -0.66 20.74
C VAL A 79 -5.52 -1.40 20.97
N GLN A 80 -6.07 -1.26 22.17
CA GLN A 80 -7.42 -1.71 22.46
C GLN A 80 -8.44 -0.66 22.01
N LEU A 81 -9.48 -1.09 21.30
CA LEU A 81 -10.58 -0.21 20.92
C LEU A 81 -11.42 0.18 22.13
N ASN A 82 -11.79 1.46 22.20
CA ASN A 82 -12.69 1.95 23.22
C ASN A 82 -14.16 1.58 22.91
N ARG A 83 -15.05 1.76 23.90
CA ARG A 83 -16.47 1.42 23.76
C ARG A 83 -17.17 2.16 22.60
N GLN A 84 -16.81 3.43 22.37
CA GLN A 84 -17.40 4.25 21.29
C GLN A 84 -17.01 3.71 19.90
N GLN A 85 -15.74 3.32 19.72
CA GLN A 85 -15.23 2.73 18.48
C GLN A 85 -15.89 1.38 18.20
N ILE A 86 -16.05 0.54 19.23
CA ILE A 86 -16.74 -0.75 19.11
C ILE A 86 -18.21 -0.54 18.72
N GLN A 87 -18.91 0.41 19.34
CA GLN A 87 -20.28 0.75 18.97
C GLN A 87 -20.37 1.25 17.51
N HIS A 88 -19.42 2.06 17.07
CA HIS A 88 -19.38 2.52 15.68
C HIS A 88 -19.13 1.37 14.69
N ILE A 89 -18.30 0.39 15.04
CA ILE A 89 -18.10 -0.83 14.22
C ILE A 89 -19.42 -1.59 14.07
N LYS A 90 -20.09 -1.86 15.19
CA LYS A 90 -21.39 -2.57 15.21
C LYS A 90 -22.45 -1.84 14.38
N GLN A 91 -22.58 -0.53 14.57
CA GLN A 91 -23.53 0.30 13.83
C GLN A 91 -23.21 0.34 12.34
N HIS A 92 -21.93 0.43 11.98
CA HIS A 92 -21.51 0.41 10.59
C HIS A 92 -21.83 -0.93 9.94
N TYR A 93 -21.47 -2.05 10.57
CA TYR A 93 -21.77 -3.39 10.08
C TYR A 93 -23.28 -3.64 9.91
N ALA A 94 -24.09 -3.18 10.86
CA ALA A 94 -25.55 -3.31 10.80
C ALA A 94 -26.17 -2.59 9.59
N LYS A 95 -25.57 -1.49 9.12
CA LYS A 95 -26.03 -0.73 7.94
C LYS A 95 -25.62 -1.34 6.61
N LEU A 96 -24.67 -2.28 6.60
CA LEU A 96 -24.18 -2.90 5.36
C LEU A 96 -25.21 -3.89 4.81
N ASN A 97 -25.33 -3.94 3.49
CA ASN A 97 -26.12 -4.95 2.80
C ASN A 97 -25.42 -6.32 2.78
N THR A 98 -26.13 -7.37 2.35
CA THR A 98 -25.62 -8.75 2.35
C THR A 98 -24.34 -8.93 1.52
N GLN A 99 -24.24 -8.22 0.39
CA GLN A 99 -23.06 -8.26 -0.48
C GLN A 99 -21.83 -7.63 0.19
N GLN A 100 -21.98 -6.48 0.83
CA GLN A 100 -20.91 -5.80 1.56
C GLN A 100 -20.48 -6.60 2.80
N ARG A 101 -21.43 -7.26 3.48
CA ARG A 101 -21.12 -8.12 4.63
C ARG A 101 -20.28 -9.33 4.25
N SER A 102 -20.39 -9.82 3.01
CA SER A 102 -19.59 -10.95 2.52
C SER A 102 -18.08 -10.72 2.61
N MET A 103 -17.62 -9.45 2.56
CA MET A 103 -16.21 -9.09 2.71
C MET A 103 -15.63 -9.43 4.10
N PHE A 104 -16.48 -9.58 5.12
CA PHE A 104 -16.06 -9.92 6.48
C PHE A 104 -16.05 -11.43 6.76
N ASN A 105 -16.48 -12.25 5.78
CA ASN A 105 -16.41 -13.70 5.88
C ASN A 105 -14.95 -14.19 5.73
N PRO A 106 -14.63 -15.43 6.14
CA PRO A 106 -13.30 -16.01 5.96
C PRO A 106 -12.77 -15.93 4.52
N LEU A 107 -13.65 -16.09 3.52
CA LEU A 107 -13.32 -15.92 2.10
C LEU A 107 -12.88 -14.49 1.76
N GLY A 108 -13.57 -13.47 2.30
CA GLY A 108 -13.17 -12.08 2.12
C GLY A 108 -11.81 -11.79 2.74
N LEU A 109 -11.55 -12.30 3.95
CA LEU A 109 -10.23 -12.21 4.58
C LEU A 109 -9.13 -12.84 3.71
N LEU A 110 -9.37 -14.05 3.19
CA LEU A 110 -8.44 -14.74 2.29
C LEU A 110 -8.15 -13.91 1.04
N PHE A 111 -9.18 -13.30 0.44
CA PHE A 111 -9.04 -12.41 -0.71
C PHE A 111 -8.13 -11.22 -0.40
N PHE A 112 -8.34 -10.52 0.72
CA PHE A 112 -7.50 -9.37 1.09
C PHE A 112 -6.04 -9.78 1.36
N ILE A 113 -5.81 -10.93 2.01
CA ILE A 113 -4.47 -11.47 2.23
C ILE A 113 -3.80 -11.79 0.88
N PHE A 114 -4.51 -12.46 -0.02
CA PHE A 114 -4.00 -12.81 -1.35
C PHE A 114 -3.62 -11.56 -2.16
N MET A 115 -4.51 -10.56 -2.19
CA MET A 115 -4.24 -9.29 -2.87
C MET A 115 -3.06 -8.54 -2.26
N LEU A 116 -2.95 -8.51 -0.93
CA LEU A 116 -1.82 -7.88 -0.25
C LEU A 116 -0.49 -8.55 -0.62
N LEU A 117 -0.44 -9.88 -0.65
CA LEU A 117 0.74 -10.64 -1.08
C LEU A 117 1.11 -10.30 -2.52
N PHE A 118 0.14 -10.22 -3.43
CA PHE A 118 0.38 -9.88 -4.83
C PHE A 118 0.94 -8.46 -4.99
N PHE A 119 0.37 -7.47 -4.29
CA PHE A 119 0.91 -6.11 -4.28
C PHE A 119 2.32 -6.04 -3.69
N CYS A 120 2.60 -6.78 -2.61
CA CYS A 120 3.96 -6.84 -2.04
C CYS A 120 4.95 -7.51 -3.00
N LEU A 121 4.54 -8.57 -3.71
CA LEU A 121 5.39 -9.28 -4.66
C LEU A 121 5.83 -8.37 -5.82
N SER A 122 4.97 -7.43 -6.22
CA SER A 122 5.25 -6.48 -7.31
C SER A 122 6.45 -5.55 -7.07
N TRP A 123 6.94 -5.41 -5.84
CA TRP A 123 8.17 -4.66 -5.54
C TRP A 123 9.43 -5.44 -5.95
N PHE A 124 9.31 -6.77 -6.09
CA PHE A 124 10.41 -7.66 -6.50
C PHE A 124 10.31 -8.07 -7.98
N LEU A 125 9.12 -8.03 -8.56
CA LEU A 125 8.89 -8.31 -9.98
C LEU A 125 9.21 -7.07 -10.83
N ILE A 126 10.49 -6.84 -11.07
CA ILE A 126 11.00 -5.76 -11.92
C ILE A 126 11.19 -6.29 -13.34
N SER A 127 10.76 -5.50 -14.33
CA SER A 127 10.98 -5.78 -15.75
C SER A 127 11.94 -4.74 -16.32
N ASP A 128 12.99 -5.21 -16.97
CA ASP A 128 13.96 -4.36 -17.70
C ASP A 128 13.53 -4.08 -19.14
N GLU A 129 12.51 -4.79 -19.62
CA GLU A 129 12.02 -4.64 -20.97
C GLU A 129 10.97 -3.53 -21.04
N ILE A 130 11.17 -2.59 -21.98
CA ILE A 130 10.18 -1.56 -22.30
C ILE A 130 8.97 -2.27 -22.92
N PRO A 131 7.80 -2.23 -22.27
CA PRO A 131 6.73 -3.18 -22.55
C PRO A 131 5.89 -2.84 -23.81
N TYR A 132 6.34 -1.88 -24.63
CA TYR A 132 5.65 -1.43 -25.85
C TYR A 132 6.32 -1.89 -27.15
N THR A 133 7.35 -2.72 -27.07
CA THR A 133 8.01 -3.30 -28.25
C THR A 133 7.14 -4.33 -28.97
N ASP A 134 6.25 -5.04 -28.26
CA ASP A 134 5.36 -6.04 -28.86
C ASP A 134 3.86 -5.70 -28.74
N SER A 135 3.12 -5.94 -29.82
CA SER A 135 1.73 -5.52 -29.97
C SER A 135 0.73 -6.27 -29.06
N SER A 136 1.11 -7.44 -28.57
CA SER A 136 0.30 -8.35 -27.73
C SER A 136 0.31 -8.00 -26.24
N THR A 137 1.27 -7.19 -25.76
CA THR A 137 1.52 -6.94 -24.32
C THR A 137 0.87 -5.66 -23.78
N LYS A 138 0.18 -4.89 -24.63
CA LYS A 138 -0.25 -3.51 -24.39
C LYS A 138 -1.10 -3.25 -23.12
N LYS A 139 -1.91 -4.22 -22.65
CA LYS A 139 -2.85 -3.99 -21.53
C LYS A 139 -2.20 -4.13 -20.15
N GLY A 140 -1.15 -4.94 -20.01
CA GLY A 140 -0.37 -5.08 -18.76
C GLY A 140 0.87 -4.18 -18.71
N ALA A 141 1.31 -3.69 -19.88
CA ALA A 141 2.50 -2.87 -20.09
C ALA A 141 2.50 -1.53 -19.35
N THR A 142 1.33 -0.91 -19.18
CA THR A 142 1.24 0.49 -18.73
C THR A 142 1.78 0.68 -17.31
N MET A 143 1.50 -0.22 -16.37
CA MET A 143 2.00 -0.08 -14.99
C MET A 143 3.51 -0.27 -14.93
N VAL A 144 4.05 -1.22 -15.69
CA VAL A 144 5.49 -1.46 -15.80
C VAL A 144 6.19 -0.23 -16.38
N TYR A 145 5.64 0.33 -17.46
CA TYR A 145 6.13 1.57 -18.05
C TYR A 145 6.10 2.74 -17.07
N LEU A 146 4.94 2.97 -16.44
CA LEU A 146 4.75 4.08 -15.51
C LEU A 146 5.63 3.97 -14.26
N LYS A 147 5.98 2.76 -13.80
CA LYS A 147 6.85 2.58 -12.63
C LYS A 147 8.34 2.67 -12.98
N GLY A 148 8.76 2.19 -14.15
CA GLY A 148 10.17 1.97 -14.49
C GLY A 148 10.75 2.83 -15.61
N PHE A 149 9.91 3.44 -16.46
CA PHE A 149 10.36 4.06 -17.71
C PHE A 149 9.78 5.45 -17.97
N ALA A 150 8.72 5.84 -17.27
CA ALA A 150 8.14 7.19 -17.38
C ALA A 150 9.08 8.26 -16.79
N HIS A 151 8.70 9.53 -16.93
CA HIS A 151 9.42 10.61 -16.28
C HIS A 151 9.47 10.37 -14.76
N PRO A 152 10.62 10.57 -14.06
CA PRO A 152 10.76 10.19 -12.64
C PRO A 152 9.70 10.77 -11.71
N TYR A 153 9.18 11.96 -11.99
CA TYR A 153 8.08 12.57 -11.24
C TYR A 153 6.76 11.80 -11.40
N ILE A 154 6.45 11.33 -12.62
CA ILE A 154 5.27 10.50 -12.89
C ILE A 154 5.45 9.15 -12.18
N SER A 155 6.64 8.55 -12.31
CA SER A 155 6.99 7.31 -11.64
C SER A 155 6.88 7.43 -10.12
N ALA A 156 7.27 8.57 -9.53
CA ALA A 156 7.13 8.82 -8.11
C ALA A 156 5.67 8.84 -7.66
N VAL A 157 4.80 9.53 -8.41
CA VAL A 157 3.36 9.54 -8.14
C VAL A 157 2.77 8.14 -8.26
N VAL A 158 3.09 7.40 -9.31
CA VAL A 158 2.56 6.05 -9.56
C VAL A 158 3.02 5.06 -8.50
N ASN A 159 4.31 5.04 -8.14
CA ASN A 159 4.82 4.21 -7.06
C ASN A 159 4.20 4.60 -5.70
N SER A 160 3.95 5.89 -5.46
CA SER A 160 3.26 6.33 -4.24
C SER A 160 1.81 5.83 -4.16
N LEU A 161 1.08 5.83 -5.29
CA LEU A 161 -0.29 5.34 -5.36
C LEU A 161 -0.34 3.83 -5.14
N HIS A 162 0.62 3.11 -5.72
CA HIS A 162 0.78 1.68 -5.47
C HIS A 162 0.99 1.41 -3.98
N TYR A 163 1.98 2.06 -3.37
CA TYR A 163 2.23 1.99 -1.94
C TYR A 163 0.97 2.30 -1.11
N ALA A 164 0.25 3.40 -1.41
CA ALA A 164 -0.97 3.77 -0.70
C ALA A 164 -2.07 2.70 -0.82
N LEU A 165 -2.21 2.08 -2.00
CA LEU A 165 -3.15 0.99 -2.22
C LEU A 165 -2.76 -0.24 -1.38
N THR A 166 -1.48 -0.62 -1.39
CA THR A 166 -0.98 -1.76 -0.59
C THR A 166 -1.25 -1.56 0.90
N VAL A 167 -1.02 -0.35 1.41
CA VAL A 167 -1.29 -0.03 2.81
C VAL A 167 -2.80 -0.06 3.13
N LEU A 168 -3.66 0.39 2.21
CA LEU A 168 -5.11 0.26 2.37
C LEU A 168 -5.55 -1.20 2.47
N PHE A 169 -5.01 -2.09 1.62
CA PHE A 169 -5.28 -3.53 1.71
C PHE A 169 -4.78 -4.11 3.04
N ALA A 170 -3.61 -3.68 3.53
CA ALA A 170 -3.08 -4.10 4.82
C ALA A 170 -3.98 -3.68 5.99
N LEU A 171 -4.59 -2.48 5.94
CA LEU A 171 -5.53 -1.98 6.95
C LEU A 171 -6.88 -2.71 6.97
N MET A 172 -7.32 -3.22 5.83
CA MET A 172 -8.57 -3.98 5.76
C MET A 172 -8.51 -5.25 6.60
N ILE A 173 -7.33 -5.89 6.71
CA ILE A 173 -7.15 -7.12 7.48
C ILE A 173 -7.48 -6.94 8.98
N PRO A 174 -6.81 -6.04 9.74
CA PRO A 174 -7.16 -5.80 11.14
C PRO A 174 -8.59 -5.29 11.28
N TYR A 175 -9.09 -4.47 10.34
CA TYR A 175 -10.49 -4.04 10.37
C TYR A 175 -11.47 -5.22 10.30
N ILE A 176 -11.26 -6.17 9.38
CA ILE A 176 -12.07 -7.39 9.25
C ILE A 176 -12.00 -8.21 10.54
N PHE A 177 -10.81 -8.38 11.13
CA PHE A 177 -10.68 -9.09 12.40
C PHE A 177 -11.49 -8.44 13.53
N ASN A 178 -11.49 -7.11 13.63
CA ASN A 178 -12.28 -6.42 14.64
C ASN A 178 -13.78 -6.56 14.41
N VAL A 179 -14.23 -6.41 13.17
CA VAL A 179 -15.66 -6.61 12.84
C VAL A 179 -16.12 -8.00 13.27
N ARG A 180 -15.32 -9.04 12.97
CA ARG A 180 -15.59 -10.42 13.39
C ARG A 180 -15.49 -10.65 14.89
N LYS A 181 -14.65 -9.90 15.59
CA LYS A 181 -14.49 -10.01 17.05
C LYS A 181 -15.67 -9.39 17.80
N PHE A 182 -16.28 -8.34 17.26
CA PHE A 182 -17.28 -7.53 17.97
C PHE A 182 -18.70 -7.65 17.43
N THR A 183 -18.92 -8.38 16.34
CA THR A 183 -20.24 -8.62 15.75
C THR A 183 -20.54 -10.11 15.78
#